data_AF-A0A2V6PGU3-F1
#
_entry.id   AF-A0A2V6PGU3-F1
#
_cell.length_a   1.000
_cell.length_b   1.000
_cell.length_c   1.000
_cell.angle_alpha   90.00
_cell.angle_beta   90.00
_cell.angle_gamma   90.00
#
_symmetry.space_group_name_H-M   'P 1'
#
loop_
_entity.id
_entity.type
_entity.pdbx_description
1 polymer ?
#
loop_
_entity_poly.entity_id
_entity_poly.type
_entity_poly.pdbx_seq_one_letter_code
_entity_poly.pdbx_strand_id
1 'polypeptide(L)'
;MTRMEPTADLPRHRHVGDELLYVIEGSLSDDFGTVTAGNMGYRPNGCVHRISTKHGATVLAIVTGDVEPTSESGSAAPSQVFALSDLPWTETRPGVRQKKIWEDQKGERRAILARFEAGSTLPKHRHVGDELIFVIEGANADESGPVATGNMNYRPNGCVHTVTTANGATVLAVVWGRTEPA
;
A
#
# COMPACT_ATOMS: atom_id res chain seq x y z
N MET A 1 -9.89 -4.87 3.10
CA MET A 1 -9.03 -5.63 4.03
C MET A 1 -9.57 -7.05 4.10
N THR A 2 -8.70 -8.05 4.03
CA THR A 2 -9.09 -9.47 3.93
C THR A 2 -8.38 -10.27 5.00
N ARG A 3 -9.13 -11.08 5.77
CA ARG A 3 -8.59 -12.09 6.67
C ARG A 3 -8.62 -13.45 5.97
N MET A 4 -7.47 -14.10 5.92
CA MET A 4 -7.31 -15.48 5.47
C MET A 4 -7.02 -16.35 6.68
N GLU A 5 -7.82 -17.39 6.87
CA GLU A 5 -7.66 -18.32 7.98
C GLU A 5 -6.41 -19.21 7.83
N PRO A 6 -5.89 -19.80 8.92
CA PRO A 6 -4.80 -20.76 8.83
C PRO A 6 -5.10 -21.87 7.83
N THR A 7 -4.09 -22.26 7.05
CA THR A 7 -4.18 -23.24 5.96
C THR A 7 -5.08 -22.86 4.78
N ALA A 8 -5.62 -21.63 4.76
CA ALA A 8 -6.36 -21.14 3.61
C ALA A 8 -5.50 -21.17 2.35
N ASP A 9 -6.14 -21.59 1.28
CA ASP A 9 -5.52 -21.81 -0.01
C ASP A 9 -6.49 -21.29 -1.09
N LEU A 10 -6.00 -20.34 -1.89
CA LEU A 10 -6.74 -19.78 -3.00
C LEU A 10 -6.22 -20.44 -4.28
N PRO A 11 -7.10 -21.07 -5.09
CA PRO A 11 -6.72 -21.67 -6.35
C PRO A 11 -5.99 -20.70 -7.29
N ARG A 12 -5.30 -21.29 -8.26
CA ARG A 12 -4.59 -20.53 -9.28
C ARG A 12 -5.56 -19.59 -10.02
N HIS A 13 -5.17 -18.33 -10.11
CA HIS A 13 -5.96 -17.29 -10.76
C HIS A 13 -5.05 -16.30 -11.48
N ARG A 14 -5.63 -15.62 -12.46
CA ARG A 14 -5.04 -14.53 -13.23
C ARG A 14 -5.56 -13.20 -12.70
N HIS A 15 -4.68 -12.22 -12.54
CA HIS A 15 -5.06 -10.83 -12.27
C HIS A 15 -5.50 -10.12 -13.55
N VAL A 16 -6.67 -9.49 -13.53
CA VAL A 16 -7.20 -8.59 -14.55
C VAL A 16 -7.21 -7.18 -13.97
N GLY A 17 -6.04 -6.52 -14.01
CA GLY A 17 -5.71 -5.34 -13.22
C GLY A 17 -4.50 -5.60 -12.33
N ASP A 18 -4.04 -4.57 -11.62
CA ASP A 18 -2.92 -4.70 -10.69
C ASP A 18 -3.43 -4.91 -9.26
N GLU A 19 -2.68 -5.68 -8.47
CA GLU A 19 -2.85 -5.77 -7.02
C GLU A 19 -1.57 -5.32 -6.32
N LEU A 20 -1.73 -4.34 -5.44
CA LEU A 20 -0.77 -4.01 -4.39
C LEU A 20 -1.32 -4.55 -3.07
N LEU A 21 -0.50 -5.26 -2.30
CA LEU A 21 -0.91 -5.78 -1.00
C LEU A 21 0.09 -5.46 0.09
N TYR A 22 -0.41 -5.13 1.28
CA TYR A 22 0.39 -5.00 2.50
C TYR A 22 -0.10 -6.02 3.53
N VAL A 23 0.83 -6.82 4.05
CA VAL A 23 0.50 -7.81 5.09
C VAL A 23 0.56 -7.11 6.44
N ILE A 24 -0.58 -7.05 7.12
CA ILE A 24 -0.70 -6.46 8.46
C ILE A 24 -0.30 -7.50 9.51
N GLU A 25 -0.72 -8.75 9.32
CA GLU A 25 -0.46 -9.86 10.23
C GLU A 25 -0.26 -11.15 9.43
N GLY A 26 0.60 -12.04 9.92
CA GLY A 26 0.83 -13.36 9.33
C GLY A 26 1.67 -13.29 8.06
N SER A 27 1.33 -14.15 7.09
CA SER A 27 2.06 -14.22 5.82
C SER A 27 1.22 -14.80 4.69
N LEU A 28 1.44 -14.33 3.46
CA LEU A 28 0.95 -14.93 2.23
C LEU A 28 2.12 -15.44 1.40
N SER A 29 2.02 -16.68 0.93
CA SER A 29 3.00 -17.30 0.04
C SER A 29 2.37 -17.58 -1.32
N ASP A 30 3.11 -17.35 -2.38
CA ASP A 30 2.78 -17.80 -3.73
C ASP A 30 3.99 -18.44 -4.42
N ASP A 31 3.85 -18.72 -5.72
CA ASP A 31 4.87 -19.37 -6.56
C ASP A 31 6.20 -18.58 -6.61
N PHE A 32 6.21 -17.29 -6.21
CA PHE A 32 7.34 -16.37 -6.37
C PHE A 32 7.96 -15.91 -5.06
N GLY A 33 7.27 -16.10 -3.93
CA GLY A 33 7.83 -15.77 -2.62
C GLY A 33 6.79 -15.73 -1.52
N THR A 34 7.22 -15.22 -0.36
CA THR A 34 6.36 -15.02 0.80
C THR A 34 6.40 -13.56 1.22
N VAL A 35 5.24 -12.93 1.27
CA VAL A 35 5.06 -11.61 1.87
C VAL A 35 4.67 -11.82 3.33
N THR A 36 5.49 -11.34 4.25
CA THR A 36 5.25 -11.42 5.71
C THR A 36 4.75 -10.08 6.25
N ALA A 37 4.18 -10.09 7.46
CA ALA A 37 3.73 -8.89 8.14
C ALA A 37 4.77 -7.76 8.11
N GLY A 38 4.31 -6.55 7.78
CA GLY A 38 5.17 -5.39 7.61
C GLY A 38 5.76 -5.23 6.20
N ASN A 39 5.54 -6.19 5.29
CA ASN A 39 6.05 -6.16 3.91
C ASN A 39 4.92 -6.03 2.88
N MET A 40 5.33 -5.73 1.63
CA MET A 40 4.42 -5.46 0.53
C MET A 40 4.63 -6.46 -0.61
N GLY A 41 3.56 -6.80 -1.30
CA GLY A 41 3.59 -7.54 -2.56
C GLY A 41 2.97 -6.74 -3.70
N TYR A 42 3.41 -7.00 -4.92
CA TYR A 42 2.80 -6.49 -6.15
C TYR A 42 2.52 -7.63 -7.10
N ARG A 43 1.33 -7.65 -7.69
CA ARG A 43 0.93 -8.57 -8.76
C ARG A 43 0.46 -7.72 -9.94
N PRO A 44 1.26 -7.64 -11.01
CA PRO A 44 0.88 -6.85 -12.18
C PRO A 44 -0.29 -7.51 -12.93
N ASN A 45 -0.98 -6.71 -13.74
CA ASN A 45 -1.97 -7.19 -14.69
C ASN A 45 -1.44 -8.38 -15.52
N GLY A 46 -2.23 -9.45 -15.56
CA GLY A 46 -1.92 -10.71 -16.23
C GLY A 46 -1.12 -11.70 -15.37
N CYS A 47 -0.62 -11.31 -14.19
CA CYS A 47 0.07 -12.21 -13.27
C CYS A 47 -0.81 -13.42 -12.94
N VAL A 48 -0.25 -14.62 -13.04
CA VAL A 48 -0.94 -15.88 -12.70
C VAL A 48 -0.20 -16.55 -11.57
N HIS A 49 -0.91 -16.84 -10.49
CA HIS A 49 -0.31 -17.42 -9.28
C HIS A 49 -1.37 -18.08 -8.40
N ARG A 50 -0.91 -18.83 -7.39
CA ARG A 50 -1.72 -19.46 -6.34
C ARG A 50 -1.28 -18.89 -5.00
N ILE A 51 -2.21 -18.55 -4.12
CA ILE A 51 -1.89 -18.00 -2.80
C ILE A 51 -2.19 -19.05 -1.74
N SER A 52 -1.30 -19.20 -0.77
CA SER A 52 -1.52 -20.01 0.42
C SER A 52 -1.05 -19.29 1.69
N THR A 53 -1.58 -19.68 2.83
CA THR A 53 -1.08 -19.24 4.14
C THR A 53 -1.06 -20.39 5.13
N LYS A 54 0.08 -20.59 5.81
CA LYS A 54 0.22 -21.63 6.82
C LYS A 54 -0.45 -21.28 8.13
N HIS A 55 -0.34 -20.02 8.56
CA HIS A 55 -0.75 -19.55 9.89
C HIS A 55 -1.85 -18.49 9.86
N GLY A 56 -2.40 -18.21 8.67
CA GLY A 56 -3.36 -17.14 8.46
C GLY A 56 -2.67 -15.82 8.11
N ALA A 57 -3.44 -14.88 7.56
CA ALA A 57 -2.96 -13.55 7.23
C ALA A 57 -4.07 -12.51 7.26
N THR A 58 -3.75 -11.30 7.70
CA THR A 58 -4.59 -10.11 7.51
C THR A 58 -3.90 -9.23 6.49
N VAL A 59 -4.57 -8.94 5.37
CA VAL A 59 -3.99 -8.14 4.28
C VAL A 59 -4.84 -6.94 3.92
N LEU A 60 -4.17 -5.82 3.67
CA LEU A 60 -4.73 -4.70 2.94
C LEU A 60 -4.36 -4.86 1.46
N ALA A 61 -5.34 -5.19 0.63
CA ALA A 61 -5.18 -5.25 -0.83
C ALA A 61 -5.81 -4.00 -1.47
N ILE A 62 -5.10 -3.43 -2.44
CA ILE A 62 -5.54 -2.33 -3.31
C ILE A 62 -5.48 -2.89 -4.73
N VAL A 63 -6.65 -3.06 -5.34
CA VAL A 63 -6.83 -3.77 -6.62
C VAL A 63 -7.48 -2.84 -7.62
N THR A 64 -6.98 -2.79 -8.86
CA THR A 64 -7.55 -1.96 -9.95
C THR A 64 -8.40 -2.74 -10.94
N GLY A 65 -8.89 -3.93 -10.55
CA GLY A 65 -9.73 -4.80 -11.36
C GLY A 65 -10.07 -6.10 -10.63
N ASP A 66 -10.20 -7.20 -11.37
CA ASP A 66 -10.71 -8.49 -10.87
C ASP A 66 -9.67 -9.61 -10.99
N VAL A 67 -10.08 -10.82 -10.58
CA VAL A 67 -9.31 -12.06 -10.79
C VAL A 67 -10.14 -13.09 -11.55
N GLU A 68 -9.49 -13.86 -12.41
CA GLU A 68 -10.10 -14.93 -13.20
C GLU A 68 -9.49 -16.29 -12.82
N PRO A 69 -10.29 -17.31 -12.49
CA PRO A 69 -9.77 -18.65 -12.26
C PRO A 69 -9.05 -19.19 -13.49
N THR A 70 -7.91 -19.86 -13.30
CA THR A 70 -7.18 -20.50 -14.41
C THR A 70 -6.39 -21.72 -13.97
N SER A 71 -6.30 -22.72 -14.84
CA SER A 71 -5.42 -23.88 -14.67
C SER A 71 -4.06 -23.72 -15.35
N GLU A 72 -3.90 -22.70 -16.19
CA GLU A 72 -2.69 -22.50 -17.00
C GLU A 72 -1.66 -21.66 -16.25
N SER A 73 -0.38 -21.86 -16.56
CA SER A 73 0.68 -20.93 -16.16
C SER A 73 0.62 -19.67 -17.02
N GLY A 74 0.79 -18.50 -16.40
CA GLY A 74 0.87 -17.22 -17.11
C GLY A 74 2.25 -16.96 -17.70
N SER A 75 2.30 -16.19 -18.79
CA SER A 75 3.55 -15.65 -19.38
C SER A 75 3.80 -14.19 -19.02
N ALA A 76 2.89 -13.56 -18.28
CA ALA A 76 3.03 -12.19 -17.82
C ALA A 76 4.08 -12.07 -16.69
N ALA A 77 4.39 -10.83 -16.31
CA ALA A 77 5.31 -10.59 -15.20
C ALA A 77 4.83 -11.27 -13.89
N PRO A 78 5.76 -11.86 -13.12
CA PRO A 78 5.42 -12.58 -11.90
C PRO A 78 5.07 -11.63 -10.74
N SER A 79 4.56 -12.20 -9.65
CA SER A 79 4.42 -11.46 -8.39
C SER A 79 5.80 -11.03 -7.86
N GLN A 80 5.84 -9.89 -7.18
CA GLN A 80 7.03 -9.31 -6.60
C GLN A 80 6.83 -9.12 -5.10
N VAL A 81 7.89 -9.35 -4.32
CA VAL A 81 7.92 -9.13 -2.87
C VAL A 81 8.88 -7.98 -2.56
N PHE A 82 8.42 -7.03 -1.75
CA PHE A 82 9.24 -5.92 -1.27
C PHE A 82 9.47 -6.09 0.23
N ALA A 83 10.72 -6.31 0.63
CA ALA A 83 11.14 -6.28 2.02
C ALA A 83 11.30 -4.81 2.46
N LEU A 84 10.26 -4.28 3.12
CA LEU A 84 10.20 -2.86 3.49
C LEU A 84 11.30 -2.50 4.50
N SER A 85 11.79 -3.45 5.29
CA SER A 85 12.95 -3.27 6.19
C SER A 85 14.20 -2.84 5.45
N ASP A 86 14.40 -3.35 4.23
CA ASP A 86 15.66 -3.25 3.49
C ASP A 86 15.73 -1.95 2.66
N LEU A 87 14.59 -1.31 2.46
CA LEU A 87 14.51 -0.03 1.76
C LEU A 87 15.00 1.13 2.67
N PRO A 88 15.78 2.07 2.14
CA PRO A 88 16.29 3.19 2.93
C PRO A 88 15.18 4.19 3.25
N TRP A 89 15.28 4.84 4.42
CA TRP A 89 14.52 6.04 4.72
C TRP A 89 15.21 7.25 4.09
N THR A 90 14.45 8.05 3.36
CA THR A 90 14.90 9.35 2.84
C THR A 90 14.09 10.45 3.50
N GLU A 91 14.74 11.44 4.11
CA GLU A 91 14.08 12.65 4.57
C GLU A 91 13.63 13.46 3.35
N THR A 92 12.32 13.68 3.22
CA THR A 92 11.75 14.44 2.10
C THR A 92 11.43 15.86 2.48
N ARG A 93 11.16 16.10 3.77
CA ARG A 93 10.88 17.40 4.41
C ARG A 93 11.26 17.31 5.89
N PRO A 94 11.47 18.44 6.59
CA PRO A 94 11.74 18.43 8.03
C PRO A 94 10.68 17.62 8.79
N GLY A 95 11.12 16.58 9.50
CA GLY A 95 10.24 15.72 10.29
C GLY A 95 9.43 14.69 9.48
N VAL A 96 9.66 14.58 8.16
CA VAL A 96 8.97 13.59 7.30
C VAL A 96 9.98 12.77 6.51
N ARG A 97 9.97 11.46 6.75
CA ARG A 97 10.81 10.48 6.04
C ARG A 97 9.95 9.53 5.23
N GLN A 98 10.46 9.07 4.10
CA GLN A 98 9.75 8.14 3.22
C GLN A 98 10.64 7.00 2.75
N LYS A 99 10.04 5.82 2.59
CA LYS A 99 10.56 4.72 1.77
C LYS A 99 9.73 4.67 0.49
N LYS A 100 10.40 4.69 -0.67
CA LYS A 100 9.75 4.43 -1.97
C LYS A 100 9.71 2.93 -2.18
N ILE A 101 8.52 2.33 -2.20
CA ILE A 101 8.35 0.88 -2.24
C ILE A 101 8.21 0.40 -3.69
N TRP A 102 7.30 1.03 -4.43
CA TRP A 102 6.94 0.64 -5.78
C TRP A 102 6.50 1.87 -6.58
N GLU A 103 6.73 1.85 -7.89
CA GLU A 103 6.37 2.93 -8.82
C GLU A 103 5.99 2.37 -10.19
N ASP A 104 4.87 2.83 -10.73
CA ASP A 104 4.47 2.71 -12.13
C ASP A 104 4.51 4.11 -12.74
N GLN A 105 5.59 4.37 -13.48
CA GLN A 105 5.83 5.66 -14.13
C GLN A 105 4.80 5.98 -15.21
N LYS A 106 4.26 4.95 -15.90
CA LYS A 106 3.32 5.15 -17.01
C LYS A 106 1.94 5.53 -16.51
N GLY A 107 1.49 4.88 -15.44
CA GLY A 107 0.22 5.20 -14.77
C GLY A 107 0.32 6.32 -13.73
N GLU A 108 1.52 6.89 -13.53
CA GLU A 108 1.84 7.86 -12.47
C GLU A 108 1.41 7.37 -11.07
N ARG A 109 1.61 6.08 -10.77
CA ARG A 109 1.25 5.49 -9.48
C ARG A 109 2.47 5.17 -8.65
N ARG A 110 2.38 5.32 -7.34
CA ARG A 110 3.44 4.91 -6.42
C ARG A 110 2.89 4.43 -5.08
N ALA A 111 3.61 3.50 -4.47
CA ALA A 111 3.41 3.09 -3.08
C ALA A 111 4.59 3.56 -2.23
N ILE A 112 4.30 4.23 -1.12
CA ILE A 112 5.29 4.76 -0.19
C ILE A 112 4.94 4.39 1.25
N LEU A 113 5.96 4.17 2.07
CA LEU A 113 5.84 4.20 3.52
C LEU A 113 6.33 5.55 4.01
N ALA A 114 5.50 6.32 4.68
CA ALA A 114 5.87 7.63 5.23
C ALA A 114 5.86 7.58 6.76
N ARG A 115 6.86 8.21 7.37
CA ARG A 115 6.94 8.43 8.82
C ARG A 115 7.02 9.92 9.10
N PHE A 116 6.11 10.38 9.94
CA PHE A 116 6.01 11.75 10.44
C PHE A 116 6.44 11.76 11.91
N GLU A 117 7.37 12.65 12.25
CA GLU A 117 7.72 12.93 13.64
C GLU A 117 6.59 13.71 14.33
N ALA A 118 6.54 13.67 15.65
CA ALA A 118 5.56 14.41 16.44
C ALA A 118 5.59 15.92 16.13
N GLY A 119 4.41 16.53 15.96
CA GLY A 119 4.26 17.94 15.59
C GLY A 119 4.53 18.27 14.12
N SER A 120 4.90 17.28 13.29
CA SER A 120 5.17 17.53 11.87
C SER A 120 3.90 17.96 11.13
N THR A 121 4.06 18.87 10.18
CA THR A 121 2.97 19.34 9.33
C THR A 121 3.37 19.33 7.86
N LEU A 122 2.41 19.10 6.98
CA LEU A 122 2.53 19.43 5.56
C LEU A 122 1.65 20.64 5.28
N PRO A 123 2.19 21.65 4.56
CA PRO A 123 1.41 22.81 4.18
C PRO A 123 0.24 22.38 3.29
N LYS A 124 -0.73 23.29 3.17
CA LYS A 124 -1.90 23.09 2.33
C LYS A 124 -1.45 22.80 0.90
N HIS A 125 -1.93 21.69 0.35
CA HIS A 125 -1.58 21.24 -0.99
C HIS A 125 -2.79 20.59 -1.68
N ARG A 126 -2.74 20.54 -3.01
CA ARG A 126 -3.75 19.93 -3.86
C ARG A 126 -3.25 18.61 -4.41
N HIS A 127 -4.12 17.61 -4.42
CA HIS A 127 -3.90 16.34 -5.13
C HIS A 127 -4.32 16.45 -6.60
N VAL A 128 -3.43 16.04 -7.50
CA VAL A 128 -3.65 15.87 -8.94
C VAL A 128 -3.58 14.37 -9.20
N GLY A 129 -4.72 13.71 -9.03
CA GLY A 129 -4.87 12.27 -8.88
C GLY A 129 -5.31 11.88 -7.46
N ASP A 130 -5.59 10.60 -7.26
CA ASP A 130 -6.13 10.07 -6.00
C ASP A 130 -5.01 9.66 -5.02
N GLU A 131 -5.29 9.66 -3.71
CA GLU A 131 -4.42 9.10 -2.68
C GLU A 131 -5.22 8.27 -1.68
N LEU A 132 -4.74 7.05 -1.40
CA LEU A 132 -5.21 6.20 -0.31
C LEU A 132 -4.14 6.12 0.76
N ILE A 133 -4.51 6.36 2.03
CA ILE A 133 -3.61 6.28 3.17
C ILE A 133 -4.17 5.27 4.17
N PHE A 134 -3.34 4.31 4.59
CA PHE A 134 -3.59 3.44 5.74
C PHE A 134 -2.64 3.81 6.89
N VAL A 135 -3.20 4.06 8.07
CA VAL A 135 -2.42 4.43 9.26
C VAL A 135 -1.95 3.18 9.98
N ILE A 136 -0.65 2.92 9.95
CA ILE A 136 -0.02 1.75 10.60
C ILE A 136 0.26 2.04 12.07
N GLU A 137 0.65 3.27 12.39
CA GLU A 137 0.97 3.69 13.76
C GLU A 137 0.66 5.20 13.94
N GLY A 138 0.25 5.59 15.14
CA GLY A 138 -0.08 6.98 15.47
C GLY A 138 -1.36 7.46 14.80
N ALA A 139 -1.37 8.73 14.40
CA ALA A 139 -2.49 9.37 13.71
C ALA A 139 -2.02 10.54 12.84
N ASN A 140 -2.62 10.69 11.67
CA ASN A 140 -2.58 11.95 10.92
C ASN A 140 -3.94 12.65 11.01
N ALA A 141 -3.98 13.95 10.78
CA ALA A 141 -5.21 14.73 10.78
C ALA A 141 -5.17 15.81 9.69
N ASP A 142 -6.33 16.19 9.21
CA ASP A 142 -6.55 17.34 8.34
C ASP A 142 -7.79 18.12 8.80
N GLU A 143 -8.36 18.94 7.91
CA GLU A 143 -9.57 19.72 8.16
C GLU A 143 -10.79 18.87 8.53
N SER A 144 -10.78 17.57 8.22
CA SER A 144 -11.85 16.62 8.57
C SER A 144 -11.62 15.92 9.91
N GLY A 145 -10.47 16.16 10.55
CA GLY A 145 -10.11 15.58 11.85
C GLY A 145 -9.11 14.41 11.76
N PRO A 146 -8.80 13.78 12.91
CA PRO A 146 -7.78 12.75 13.00
C PRO A 146 -8.25 11.39 12.47
N VAL A 147 -7.33 10.70 11.80
CA VAL A 147 -7.45 9.30 11.37
C VAL A 147 -6.37 8.52 12.09
N ALA A 148 -6.79 7.65 12.99
CA ALA A 148 -5.90 6.88 13.86
C ALA A 148 -5.53 5.52 13.27
N THR A 149 -4.51 4.91 13.85
CA THR A 149 -4.03 3.55 13.56
C THR A 149 -5.16 2.55 13.26
N GLY A 150 -4.98 1.76 12.20
CA GLY A 150 -5.96 0.78 11.73
C GLY A 150 -7.05 1.35 10.82
N ASN A 151 -7.17 2.68 10.70
CA ASN A 151 -8.11 3.32 9.80
C ASN A 151 -7.44 3.78 8.50
N MET A 152 -8.28 4.09 7.51
CA MET A 152 -7.87 4.60 6.21
C MET A 152 -8.49 5.96 5.94
N ASN A 153 -7.82 6.77 5.12
CA ASN A 153 -8.42 7.93 4.50
C ASN A 153 -8.11 7.97 3.00
N TYR A 154 -8.96 8.72 2.30
CA TYR A 154 -8.95 8.85 0.85
C TYR A 154 -8.94 10.33 0.48
N ARG A 155 -8.03 10.72 -0.41
CA ARG A 155 -7.95 12.06 -1.00
C ARG A 155 -8.27 11.91 -2.48
N PRO A 156 -9.49 12.26 -2.91
CA PRO A 156 -9.82 12.21 -4.33
C PRO A 156 -9.04 13.28 -5.10
N ASN A 157 -8.91 13.09 -6.42
CA ASN A 157 -8.39 14.09 -7.33
C ASN A 157 -9.05 15.47 -7.09
N GLY A 158 -8.22 16.51 -6.96
CA GLY A 158 -8.64 17.87 -6.67
C GLY A 158 -8.79 18.19 -5.18
N CYS A 159 -8.68 17.20 -4.28
CA CYS A 159 -8.69 17.41 -2.83
C CYS A 159 -7.58 18.38 -2.42
N VAL A 160 -7.93 19.36 -1.57
CA VAL A 160 -6.99 20.32 -1.01
C VAL A 160 -7.03 20.23 0.50
N HIS A 161 -5.90 19.94 1.11
CA HIS A 161 -5.84 19.76 2.56
C HIS A 161 -4.45 20.04 3.14
N THR A 162 -4.42 20.23 4.44
CA THR A 162 -3.19 20.18 5.26
C THR A 162 -2.98 18.77 5.79
N VAL A 163 -1.77 18.48 6.29
CA VAL A 163 -1.54 17.27 7.09
C VAL A 163 -0.89 17.68 8.40
N THR A 164 -1.39 17.17 9.50
CA THR A 164 -0.83 17.39 10.83
C THR A 164 -0.71 16.07 11.57
N THR A 165 0.21 16.00 12.52
CA THR A 165 0.26 14.92 13.49
C THR A 165 0.67 15.43 14.86
N ALA A 166 -0.10 15.10 15.90
CA ALA A 166 0.23 15.48 17.27
C ALA A 166 1.39 14.64 17.83
N ASN A 167 1.31 13.31 17.67
CA ASN A 167 2.21 12.35 18.31
C ASN A 167 3.08 11.57 17.31
N GLY A 168 3.08 11.96 16.04
CA GLY A 168 3.72 11.22 14.96
C GLY A 168 2.78 10.23 14.30
N ALA A 169 3.16 9.77 13.11
CA ALA A 169 2.43 8.76 12.35
C ALA A 169 3.35 7.94 11.45
N THR A 170 3.09 6.65 11.33
CA THR A 170 3.61 5.82 10.23
C THR A 170 2.44 5.42 9.35
N VAL A 171 2.52 5.72 8.06
CA VAL A 171 1.43 5.48 7.10
C VAL A 171 1.93 4.79 5.83
N LEU A 172 1.13 3.88 5.30
CA LEU A 172 1.27 3.39 3.93
C LEU A 172 0.38 4.25 3.03
N ALA A 173 0.95 4.85 2.00
CA ALA A 173 0.20 5.62 1.03
C ALA A 173 0.38 5.04 -0.38
N VAL A 174 -0.73 4.91 -1.11
CA VAL A 174 -0.73 4.68 -2.55
C VAL A 174 -1.28 5.92 -3.23
N VAL A 175 -0.48 6.50 -4.11
CA VAL A 175 -0.75 7.80 -4.74
C VAL A 175 -0.81 7.63 -6.25
N TRP A 176 -1.84 8.17 -6.85
CA TRP A 176 -2.00 8.39 -8.28
C TRP A 176 -1.68 9.86 -8.57
N GLY A 177 -0.85 10.11 -9.58
CA GLY A 177 -0.42 11.44 -9.99
C GLY A 177 0.46 12.14 -8.95
N ARG A 178 0.27 13.44 -8.73
CA ARG A 178 1.18 14.30 -7.94
C ARG A 178 0.44 15.23 -6.99
N THR A 179 1.19 15.87 -6.10
CA THR A 179 0.68 16.99 -5.29
C THR A 179 1.27 18.31 -5.79
N GLU A 180 0.50 19.39 -5.72
CA GLU A 180 0.96 20.75 -6.03
C GLU A 180 0.60 21.72 -4.89
N PRO A 181 1.33 22.85 -4.74
CA PRO A 181 0.93 23.91 -3.81
C PRO A 181 -0.50 24.38 -4.10
N ALA A 182 -1.27 24.63 -3.03
CA ALA A 182 -2.65 25.08 -3.11
C ALA A 182 -2.80 26.60 -3.20
#